data_AF-A0A315T8H3-F1
#
_entry.id   AF-A0A315T8H3-F1
#
_cell.length_a   1.000
_cell.length_b   1.000
_cell.length_c   1.000
_cell.angle_alpha   90.00
_cell.angle_beta   90.00
_cell.angle_gamma   90.00
#
_symmetry.space_group_name_H-M   'P 1'
#
loop_
_entity.id
_entity.type
_entity.pdbx_description
1 polymer ?
#
loop_
_entity_poly.entity_id
_entity_poly.type
_entity_poly.pdbx_seq_one_letter_code
_entity_poly.pdbx_strand_id
1 'polypeptide(L)'
;MLTFLKLGIIGLPLLLTSLAPLAQAVAQTPAQAESKTEGTILIMDKDNAQCSLSVPGEGSGELIQYEFTLRDSACKDVKPRTIKFDKLPSATEILITDGLGCSTKEGKSNFWIKLLTISRTETDWFEFEDLVSYPKEEIIAKGLEMVDSKYKNSSEVRDKAQCVRVITSARVDPPTPVPVEENKPTPYQGLKPHDLFTCGLHQVMVARSNHGDAENGRTFYICSTFKQASTDLTVAADKWSDSFKESDGIYFMCPPGKVMTGMDHSGDENGPTKYRCSSLYSGDKQLSVIWSDEWSGAQQENDSSFLCPKNSFLVGRRHIGDEKDRTIYRCATAQ
;
A
#
# COMPACT_ATOMS: atom_id res chain seq x y z
N MET A 1 26.52 1.76 -97.91
CA MET A 1 25.09 1.61 -97.57
C MET A 1 24.91 2.16 -96.16
N LEU A 2 24.15 3.25 -96.04
CA LEU A 2 23.60 3.96 -94.87
C LEU A 2 24.53 4.26 -93.65
N THR A 3 24.94 5.51 -93.37
CA THR A 3 24.22 6.70 -92.79
C THR A 3 24.25 6.73 -91.24
N PHE A 4 24.95 7.75 -90.72
CA PHE A 4 24.87 8.50 -89.44
C PHE A 4 24.09 7.95 -88.23
N LEU A 5 24.68 8.06 -87.02
CA LEU A 5 24.16 8.98 -85.98
C LEU A 5 25.17 9.24 -84.84
N LYS A 6 25.47 10.52 -84.60
CA LYS A 6 26.05 11.07 -83.35
C LYS A 6 24.90 11.45 -82.42
N LEU A 7 24.91 10.97 -81.18
CA LEU A 7 24.29 11.58 -79.99
C LEU A 7 25.07 11.01 -78.80
N GLY A 8 25.69 11.76 -77.88
CA GLY A 8 25.16 12.93 -77.18
C GLY A 8 25.18 12.55 -75.70
N ILE A 9 26.33 12.77 -75.03
CA ILE A 9 26.49 12.50 -73.59
C ILE A 9 25.68 13.56 -72.84
N ILE A 10 24.47 13.18 -72.41
CA ILE A 10 23.67 13.99 -71.49
C ILE A 10 24.09 13.59 -70.08
N GLY A 11 24.75 14.51 -69.39
CA GLY A 11 25.04 14.40 -67.97
C GLY A 11 23.74 14.32 -67.17
N LEU A 12 23.60 13.25 -66.42
CA LEU A 12 22.51 13.05 -65.46
C LEU A 12 22.86 13.84 -64.19
N PRO A 13 22.07 14.84 -63.78
CA PRO A 13 22.31 15.49 -62.49
C PRO A 13 21.93 14.51 -61.36
N LEU A 14 22.89 14.27 -60.47
CA LEU A 14 22.70 13.61 -59.19
C LEU A 14 21.65 14.37 -58.39
N LEU A 15 20.42 13.85 -58.31
CA LEU A 15 19.44 14.27 -57.32
C LEU A 15 19.89 13.75 -55.96
N LEU A 16 20.59 14.59 -55.19
CA LEU A 16 20.73 14.41 -53.75
C LEU A 16 19.32 14.50 -53.15
N THR A 17 18.73 13.36 -52.84
CA THR A 17 17.59 13.29 -51.92
C THR A 17 18.16 13.52 -50.52
N SER A 18 17.87 14.71 -49.97
CA SER A 18 18.08 14.99 -48.56
C SER A 18 17.16 14.08 -47.75
N LEU A 19 17.69 12.97 -47.25
CA LEU A 19 17.09 12.23 -46.14
C LEU A 19 17.12 13.15 -44.92
N ALA A 20 15.99 13.80 -44.62
CA ALA A 20 15.78 14.40 -43.32
C ALA A 20 15.87 13.28 -42.26
N PRO A 21 16.67 13.43 -41.20
CA PRO A 21 16.61 12.49 -40.10
C PRO A 21 15.22 12.57 -39.49
N LEU A 22 14.47 11.47 -39.55
CA LEU A 22 13.34 11.21 -38.67
C LEU A 22 13.90 11.28 -37.25
N ALA A 23 13.73 12.43 -36.60
CA ALA A 23 13.90 12.56 -35.17
C ALA A 23 12.90 11.60 -34.54
N GLN A 24 13.37 10.44 -34.12
CA GLN A 24 12.65 9.60 -33.19
C GLN A 24 12.52 10.44 -31.91
N ALA A 25 11.36 11.05 -31.74
CA ALA A 25 10.90 11.48 -30.45
C ALA A 25 10.81 10.19 -29.61
N VAL A 26 11.87 9.91 -28.86
CA VAL A 26 11.81 8.97 -27.75
C VAL A 26 10.77 9.58 -26.83
N ALA A 27 9.56 9.02 -26.86
CA ALA A 27 8.56 9.29 -25.85
C ALA A 27 9.21 8.93 -24.52
N GLN A 28 9.71 9.95 -23.82
CA GLN A 28 10.15 9.82 -22.45
C GLN A 28 8.89 9.45 -21.68
N THR A 29 8.83 8.19 -21.25
CA THR A 29 7.90 7.74 -20.23
C THR A 29 7.93 8.78 -19.11
N PRO A 30 6.79 9.36 -18.70
CA PRO A 30 6.80 10.31 -17.59
C PRO A 30 7.47 9.62 -16.40
N ALA A 31 8.56 10.21 -15.94
CA ALA A 31 9.24 9.78 -14.73
C ALA A 31 8.20 9.75 -13.61
N GLN A 32 8.01 8.57 -13.03
CA GLN A 32 7.11 8.34 -11.92
C GLN A 32 7.45 9.36 -10.83
N ALA A 33 6.51 10.22 -10.47
CA ALA A 33 6.62 10.99 -9.24
C ALA A 33 6.48 9.99 -8.08
N GLU A 34 7.59 9.38 -7.68
CA GLU A 34 7.69 8.67 -6.41
C GLU A 34 7.33 9.67 -5.30
N SER A 35 6.45 9.28 -4.37
CA SER A 35 6.23 10.04 -3.14
C SER A 35 7.59 10.27 -2.49
N LYS A 36 8.03 11.53 -2.47
CA LYS A 36 9.35 11.92 -2.01
C LYS A 36 9.41 11.66 -0.51
N THR A 37 10.06 10.57 -0.12
CA THR A 37 10.35 10.27 1.29
C THR A 37 11.31 11.33 1.82
N GLU A 38 10.95 12.01 2.92
CA GLU A 38 11.79 13.09 3.49
C GLU A 38 12.26 12.82 4.93
N GLY A 39 11.77 11.75 5.56
CA GLY A 39 12.22 11.32 6.89
C GLY A 39 12.11 9.81 7.07
N THR A 40 12.64 9.31 8.17
CA THR A 40 12.57 7.89 8.54
C THR A 40 12.34 7.72 10.03
N ILE A 41 11.47 6.78 10.39
CA ILE A 41 11.35 6.28 11.77
C ILE A 41 12.17 4.98 11.84
N LEU A 42 13.17 4.95 12.70
CA LEU A 42 14.03 3.80 12.93
C LEU A 42 13.57 3.09 14.20
N ILE A 43 13.44 1.77 14.12
CA ILE A 43 13.04 0.93 15.26
C ILE A 43 14.09 -0.16 15.41
N MET A 44 14.47 -0.43 16.66
CA MET A 44 15.50 -1.39 16.98
C MET A 44 15.08 -2.28 18.14
N ASP A 45 15.49 -3.55 18.10
CA ASP A 45 15.28 -4.48 19.20
C ASP A 45 16.47 -4.52 20.18
N LYS A 46 16.34 -5.34 21.22
CA LYS A 46 17.39 -5.53 22.25
C LYS A 46 18.70 -6.15 21.72
N ASP A 47 18.65 -6.81 20.56
CA ASP A 47 19.79 -7.51 19.95
C ASP A 47 20.41 -6.67 18.81
N ASN A 48 19.96 -5.41 18.67
CA ASN A 48 20.33 -4.43 17.64
C ASN A 48 19.87 -4.76 16.21
N ALA A 49 18.89 -5.66 16.05
CA ALA A 49 18.20 -5.79 14.76
C ALA A 49 17.34 -4.54 14.55
N GLN A 50 17.38 -3.98 13.33
CA GLN A 50 16.73 -2.72 13.01
C GLN A 50 15.77 -2.85 11.83
N CYS A 51 14.72 -2.03 11.85
CA CYS A 51 13.88 -1.76 10.70
C CYS A 51 13.66 -0.26 10.53
N SER A 52 13.32 0.14 9.31
CA SER A 52 13.05 1.54 8.95
C SER A 52 11.66 1.69 8.34
N LEU A 53 10.97 2.76 8.75
CA LEU A 53 9.68 3.16 8.21
C LEU A 53 9.87 4.52 7.52
N SER A 54 9.54 4.60 6.24
CA SER A 54 9.58 5.85 5.50
C SER A 54 8.56 6.86 6.04
N VAL A 55 8.84 8.14 5.89
CA VAL A 55 7.87 9.21 6.19
C VAL A 55 7.69 10.08 4.94
N PRO A 56 6.45 10.34 4.51
CA PRO A 56 6.17 11.20 3.37
C PRO A 56 6.79 12.59 3.47
N GLY A 57 6.86 13.29 2.35
CA GLY A 57 7.39 14.66 2.30
C GLY A 57 6.55 15.69 3.05
N GLU A 58 7.19 16.80 3.42
CA GLU A 58 6.52 17.94 4.04
C GLU A 58 5.47 18.54 3.09
N GLY A 59 4.22 18.62 3.57
CA GLY A 59 3.13 19.19 2.79
C GLY A 59 2.37 18.19 1.93
N SER A 60 2.70 16.88 1.96
CA SER A 60 2.05 15.90 1.09
C SER A 60 0.61 15.58 1.50
N GLY A 61 0.26 15.71 2.79
CA GLY A 61 -1.05 15.29 3.29
C GLY A 61 -1.23 13.76 3.29
N GLU A 62 -0.16 13.00 3.08
CA GLU A 62 -0.24 11.54 2.94
C GLU A 62 -0.37 10.85 4.29
N LEU A 63 -1.23 9.83 4.31
CA LEU A 63 -1.36 8.90 5.43
C LEU A 63 -0.69 7.58 5.05
N ILE A 64 0.28 7.15 5.84
CA ILE A 64 0.88 5.83 5.71
C ILE A 64 0.72 5.04 7.01
N GLN A 65 0.36 3.77 6.89
CA GLN A 65 0.23 2.86 8.01
C GLN A 65 1.13 1.64 7.84
N TYR A 66 1.91 1.34 8.86
CA TYR A 66 2.84 0.21 8.94
C TYR A 66 2.36 -0.77 10.01
N GLU A 67 2.31 -2.05 9.67
CA GLU A 67 2.07 -3.13 10.63
C GLU A 67 3.26 -4.07 10.68
N PHE A 68 3.74 -4.34 11.90
CA PHE A 68 5.01 -5.04 12.09
C PHE A 68 4.83 -6.53 11.87
N THR A 69 3.73 -7.11 12.32
CA THR A 69 3.46 -8.55 12.19
C THR A 69 3.15 -9.00 10.76
N LEU A 70 3.15 -8.11 9.77
CA LEU A 70 3.00 -8.48 8.37
C LEU A 70 4.25 -9.22 7.89
N ARG A 71 4.06 -10.29 7.11
CA ARG A 71 5.15 -11.12 6.61
C ARG A 71 6.15 -10.37 5.72
N ASP A 72 5.66 -9.37 5.01
CA ASP A 72 6.45 -8.50 4.13
C ASP A 72 6.81 -7.17 4.80
N SER A 73 6.53 -7.03 6.11
CA SER A 73 6.95 -5.86 6.88
C SER A 73 8.46 -5.84 7.02
N ALA A 74 9.04 -4.65 6.86
CA ALA A 74 10.43 -4.41 7.24
C ALA A 74 10.68 -4.70 8.74
N CYS A 75 9.64 -4.67 9.57
CA CYS A 75 9.73 -4.81 11.03
C CYS A 75 9.26 -6.16 11.57
N LYS A 76 9.05 -7.19 10.73
CA LYS A 76 8.42 -8.46 11.13
C LYS A 76 9.14 -9.23 12.23
N ASP A 77 10.47 -9.23 12.17
CA ASP A 77 11.32 -9.97 13.08
C ASP A 77 11.91 -9.07 14.18
N VAL A 78 11.58 -7.77 14.16
CA VAL A 78 12.10 -6.78 15.11
C VAL A 78 11.09 -6.62 16.25
N LYS A 79 11.50 -6.94 17.47
CA LYS A 79 10.72 -6.64 18.68
C LYS A 79 11.00 -5.19 19.11
N PRO A 80 10.05 -4.25 18.98
CA PRO A 80 10.36 -2.82 19.12
C PRO A 80 10.77 -2.45 20.54
N ARG A 81 12.06 -2.19 20.74
CA ARG A 81 12.65 -1.82 22.03
C ARG A 81 12.93 -0.33 22.10
N THR A 82 13.64 0.15 21.10
CA THR A 82 13.96 1.57 20.94
C THR A 82 13.46 2.12 19.61
N ILE A 83 13.29 3.43 19.58
CA ILE A 83 12.83 4.19 18.42
C ILE A 83 13.63 5.48 18.29
N LYS A 84 13.94 5.83 17.05
CA LYS A 84 14.58 7.10 16.68
C LYS A 84 13.81 7.73 15.53
N PHE A 85 13.69 9.05 15.59
CA PHE A 85 13.10 9.86 14.53
C PHE A 85 14.23 10.55 13.76
N ASP A 86 14.41 10.22 12.47
CA ASP A 86 15.46 10.76 11.62
C ASP A 86 14.87 11.70 10.56
N LYS A 87 15.22 12.99 10.66
CA LYS A 87 14.85 14.05 9.71
C LYS A 87 13.36 14.12 9.39
N LEU A 88 12.51 13.83 10.35
CA LEU A 88 11.07 13.90 10.13
C LEU A 88 10.64 15.31 9.74
N PRO A 89 9.77 15.46 8.72
CA PRO A 89 9.18 16.74 8.35
C PRO A 89 8.47 17.41 9.53
N SER A 90 8.28 18.72 9.43
CA SER A 90 7.40 19.45 10.36
C SER A 90 5.94 19.03 10.17
N ALA A 91 5.15 19.20 11.23
CA ALA A 91 3.72 18.91 11.27
C ALA A 91 3.39 17.48 10.80
N THR A 92 4.13 16.51 11.35
CA THR A 92 3.93 15.08 11.15
C THR A 92 3.29 14.50 12.41
N GLU A 93 2.07 14.00 12.29
CA GLU A 93 1.44 13.19 13.32
C GLU A 93 1.92 11.75 13.24
N ILE A 94 2.28 11.18 14.39
CA ILE A 94 2.74 9.80 14.50
C ILE A 94 1.89 9.13 15.58
N LEU A 95 1.23 8.04 15.22
CA LEU A 95 0.50 7.19 16.15
C LEU A 95 1.15 5.83 16.22
N ILE A 96 1.46 5.36 17.43
CA ILE A 96 2.05 4.05 17.69
C ILE A 96 1.11 3.26 18.59
N THR A 97 0.82 2.00 18.26
CA THR A 97 -0.08 1.14 19.03
C THR A 97 0.46 -0.29 19.15
N ASP A 98 0.02 -1.04 20.16
CA ASP A 98 0.22 -2.50 20.24
C ASP A 98 -0.83 -3.29 19.45
N GLY A 99 -1.96 -2.68 19.12
CA GLY A 99 -2.99 -3.28 18.28
C GLY A 99 -2.66 -3.22 16.80
N LEU A 100 -3.20 -4.16 16.04
CA LEU A 100 -3.27 -4.08 14.58
C LEU A 100 -4.15 -2.89 14.19
N GLY A 101 -3.83 -2.29 13.05
CA GLY A 101 -4.64 -1.22 12.49
C GLY A 101 -4.48 0.16 13.10
N CYS A 102 -3.54 0.37 14.01
CA CYS A 102 -3.24 1.68 14.59
C CYS A 102 -4.48 2.33 15.23
N SER A 103 -5.31 1.52 15.91
CA SER A 103 -6.57 1.96 16.50
C SER A 103 -6.38 2.45 17.93
N THR A 104 -6.98 3.58 18.27
CA THR A 104 -7.05 4.10 19.65
C THR A 104 -8.34 3.70 20.36
N LYS A 105 -9.23 2.95 19.70
CA LYS A 105 -10.51 2.49 20.24
C LYS A 105 -10.29 1.53 21.42
N GLU A 106 -11.22 1.57 22.37
CA GLU A 106 -11.20 0.69 23.53
C GLU A 106 -11.25 -0.79 23.12
N GLY A 107 -10.43 -1.63 23.78
CA GLY A 107 -10.33 -3.06 23.49
C GLY A 107 -9.54 -3.42 22.22
N LYS A 108 -9.05 -2.43 21.45
CA LYS A 108 -8.25 -2.68 20.23
C LYS A 108 -6.74 -2.55 20.48
N SER A 109 -6.35 -1.69 21.40
CA SER A 109 -4.95 -1.47 21.79
C SER A 109 -4.89 -1.32 23.31
N ASN A 110 -3.94 -2.01 23.96
CA ASN A 110 -3.67 -1.81 25.39
C ASN A 110 -2.88 -0.53 25.63
N PHE A 111 -2.09 -0.09 24.65
CA PHE A 111 -1.46 1.21 24.68
C PHE A 111 -1.51 1.93 23.32
N TRP A 112 -1.42 3.24 23.38
CA TRP A 112 -1.10 4.05 22.22
C TRP A 112 -0.30 5.29 22.59
N ILE A 113 0.52 5.76 21.66
CA ILE A 113 1.36 6.95 21.78
C ILE A 113 1.07 7.85 20.59
N LYS A 114 0.68 9.09 20.83
CA LYS A 114 0.48 10.10 19.80
C LYS A 114 1.55 11.18 19.93
N LEU A 115 2.33 11.37 18.88
CA LEU A 115 3.37 12.38 18.79
C LEU A 115 3.07 13.34 17.63
N LEU A 116 3.61 14.55 17.73
CA LEU A 116 3.56 15.56 16.67
C LEU A 116 4.95 16.18 16.51
N THR A 117 5.43 16.26 15.28
CA THR A 117 6.58 17.12 14.99
C THR A 117 6.11 18.56 14.81
N ILE A 118 6.66 19.50 15.57
CA ILE A 118 6.38 20.95 15.47
C ILE A 118 7.43 21.69 14.65
N SER A 119 8.55 21.03 14.34
CA SER A 119 9.56 21.45 13.37
C SER A 119 10.17 20.21 12.73
N ARG A 120 11.07 20.40 11.75
CA ARG A 120 11.91 19.29 11.29
C ARG A 120 12.66 18.67 12.47
N THR A 121 12.55 17.36 12.62
CA THR A 121 12.90 16.65 13.85
C THR A 121 13.94 15.56 13.60
N GLU A 122 14.98 15.56 14.42
CA GLU A 122 15.95 14.48 14.52
C GLU A 122 16.23 14.24 16.00
N THR A 123 16.19 12.98 16.44
CA THR A 123 16.34 12.61 17.84
C THR A 123 17.44 11.58 18.05
N ASP A 124 17.89 11.46 19.29
CA ASP A 124 18.55 10.25 19.76
C ASP A 124 17.53 9.11 19.92
N TRP A 125 18.02 7.93 20.28
CA TRP A 125 17.19 6.76 20.55
C TRP A 125 16.42 6.94 21.86
N PHE A 126 15.13 6.66 21.83
CA PHE A 126 14.28 6.50 23.01
C PHE A 126 13.99 5.03 23.24
N GLU A 127 13.95 4.60 24.50
CA GLU A 127 13.22 3.39 24.86
C GLU A 127 11.72 3.67 24.76
N PHE A 128 10.95 2.69 24.27
CA PHE A 128 9.49 2.84 24.17
C PHE A 128 8.80 3.14 25.52
N GLU A 129 9.37 2.63 26.61
CA GLU A 129 8.87 2.89 27.96
C GLU A 129 9.13 4.32 28.45
N ASP A 130 10.22 4.93 27.99
CA ASP A 130 10.56 6.31 28.32
C ASP A 130 9.61 7.26 27.57
N LEU A 131 9.27 6.95 26.31
CA LEU A 131 8.33 7.75 25.54
C LEU A 131 6.99 7.94 26.24
N VAL A 132 6.43 6.91 26.87
CA VAL A 132 5.12 7.04 27.55
C VAL A 132 5.22 7.70 28.94
N SER A 133 6.44 7.91 29.45
CA SER A 133 6.64 8.60 30.73
C SER A 133 6.47 10.12 30.62
N TYR A 134 6.60 10.67 29.41
CA TYR A 134 6.38 12.09 29.17
C TYR A 134 4.89 12.45 29.28
N PRO A 135 4.55 13.53 30.00
CA PRO A 135 3.18 14.01 30.09
C PRO A 135 2.70 14.57 28.75
N LYS A 136 1.38 14.62 28.63
CA LYS A 136 0.69 15.24 27.51
C LYS A 136 1.13 16.70 27.32
N GLU A 137 1.27 17.11 26.06
CA GLU A 137 1.68 18.44 25.58
C GLU A 137 3.14 18.81 25.91
N GLU A 138 3.97 17.85 26.33
CA GLU A 138 5.40 18.09 26.58
C GLU A 138 6.25 17.97 25.31
N ILE A 139 7.22 18.89 25.16
CA ILE A 139 8.27 18.79 24.15
C ILE A 139 9.33 17.79 24.62
N ILE A 140 9.26 16.57 24.10
CA ILE A 140 10.12 15.44 24.52
C ILE A 140 11.52 15.47 23.88
N ALA A 141 11.63 16.14 22.73
CA ALA A 141 12.90 16.45 22.08
C ALA A 141 12.74 17.68 21.16
N LYS A 142 13.86 18.18 20.64
CA LYS A 142 13.85 19.33 19.72
C LYS A 142 12.96 19.03 18.50
N GLY A 143 11.82 19.73 18.43
CA GLY A 143 10.87 19.60 17.34
C GLY A 143 9.83 18.49 17.52
N LEU A 144 9.85 17.73 18.62
CA LEU A 144 8.96 16.61 18.88
C LEU A 144 8.14 16.81 20.16
N GLU A 145 6.83 16.71 20.03
CA GLU A 145 5.85 16.88 21.10
C GLU A 145 5.12 15.56 21.39
N MET A 146 4.92 15.25 22.66
CA MET A 146 3.96 14.26 23.13
C MET A 146 2.55 14.87 23.07
N VAL A 147 1.74 14.46 22.10
CA VAL A 147 0.36 14.98 21.98
C VAL A 147 -0.55 14.33 23.00
N ASP A 148 -0.46 13.01 23.13
CA ASP A 148 -1.30 12.24 24.05
C ASP A 148 -0.77 10.80 24.16
N SER A 149 -1.09 10.11 25.25
CA SER A 149 -0.78 8.68 25.38
C SER A 149 -1.79 7.97 26.28
N LYS A 150 -1.95 6.66 26.05
CA LYS A 150 -2.71 5.78 26.93
C LYS A 150 -1.90 4.52 27.14
N TYR A 151 -1.73 4.13 28.39
CA TYR A 151 -1.09 2.89 28.81
C TYR A 151 -1.55 2.58 30.25
N LYS A 152 -1.42 1.33 30.69
CA LYS A 152 -1.65 0.98 32.11
C LYS A 152 -0.36 1.11 32.91
N ASN A 153 0.71 0.49 32.40
CA ASN A 153 2.03 0.43 33.02
C ASN A 153 3.09 0.62 31.93
N SER A 154 4.18 1.35 32.19
CA SER A 154 5.22 1.62 31.17
C SER A 154 5.85 0.33 30.60
N SER A 155 5.98 -0.72 31.43
CA SER A 155 6.48 -2.03 31.01
C SER A 155 5.63 -2.75 29.95
N GLU A 156 4.35 -2.36 29.78
CA GLU A 156 3.46 -2.94 28.76
C GLU A 156 3.75 -2.41 27.35
N VAL A 157 4.53 -1.32 27.23
CA VAL A 157 4.83 -0.69 25.95
C VAL A 157 6.06 -1.33 25.28
N ARG A 158 7.01 -1.75 26.11
CA ARG A 158 8.28 -2.37 25.71
C ARG A 158 8.05 -3.66 24.90
N ASP A 159 8.64 -3.75 23.70
CA ASP A 159 8.53 -4.89 22.78
C ASP A 159 7.11 -5.20 22.29
N LYS A 160 6.15 -4.30 22.51
CA LYS A 160 4.72 -4.57 22.23
C LYS A 160 4.15 -3.75 21.09
N ALA A 161 4.84 -2.73 20.59
CA ALA A 161 4.36 -1.98 19.43
C ALA A 161 4.18 -2.91 18.22
N GLN A 162 3.05 -2.79 17.52
CA GLN A 162 2.72 -3.59 16.33
C GLN A 162 2.29 -2.72 15.15
N CYS A 163 1.94 -1.46 15.37
CA CYS A 163 1.50 -0.57 14.31
C CYS A 163 2.04 0.85 14.50
N VAL A 164 2.44 1.47 13.39
CA VAL A 164 2.80 2.89 13.31
C VAL A 164 2.04 3.53 12.17
N ARG A 165 1.30 4.61 12.44
CA ARG A 165 0.60 5.42 11.44
C ARG A 165 1.20 6.81 11.43
N VAL A 166 1.49 7.31 10.23
CA VAL A 166 2.13 8.59 10.00
C VAL A 166 1.23 9.43 9.08
N ILE A 167 1.03 10.69 9.45
CA ILE A 167 0.28 11.66 8.65
C ILE A 167 1.11 12.93 8.58
N THR A 168 1.51 13.38 7.39
CA THR A 168 2.19 14.67 7.22
C THR A 168 1.17 15.76 6.91
N SER A 169 1.43 16.98 7.37
CA SER A 169 0.60 18.14 7.02
C SER A 169 0.50 18.32 5.51
N ALA A 170 -0.60 18.94 5.06
CA ALA A 170 -0.73 19.38 3.69
C ALA A 170 -0.29 20.85 3.54
N ARG A 171 0.39 21.20 2.45
CA ARG A 171 0.71 22.61 2.13
C ARG A 171 -0.61 23.34 1.81
N VAL A 172 -1.04 24.21 2.73
CA VAL A 172 -2.14 25.21 2.61
C VAL A 172 -3.34 24.74 1.80
N ASP A 173 -4.40 24.35 2.52
CA ASP A 173 -5.72 23.93 2.04
C ASP A 173 -5.73 23.28 0.64
N PRO A 174 -5.28 22.01 0.52
CA PRO A 174 -5.88 21.18 -0.51
C PRO A 174 -7.39 21.18 -0.26
N PRO A 175 -8.23 21.26 -1.30
CA PRO A 175 -9.64 20.93 -1.12
C PRO A 175 -9.73 19.61 -0.36
N THR A 176 -10.63 19.53 0.62
CA THR A 176 -10.90 18.32 1.42
C THR A 176 -10.68 17.10 0.53
N PRO A 177 -9.75 16.18 0.87
CA PRO A 177 -9.35 15.11 -0.03
C PRO A 177 -10.58 14.44 -0.59
N VAL A 178 -10.78 14.57 -1.92
CA VAL A 178 -12.03 14.12 -2.54
C VAL A 178 -12.04 12.61 -2.43
N PRO A 179 -13.00 12.00 -1.71
CA PRO A 179 -13.04 10.56 -1.59
C PRO A 179 -13.24 9.93 -2.96
N VAL A 180 -12.68 8.76 -3.16
CA VAL A 180 -12.96 7.98 -4.37
C VAL A 180 -14.41 7.49 -4.35
N GLU A 181 -15.04 7.47 -5.52
CA GLU A 181 -16.38 6.94 -5.74
C GLU A 181 -16.29 5.71 -6.63
N GLU A 182 -16.95 4.64 -6.18
CA GLU A 182 -17.07 3.43 -6.98
C GLU A 182 -17.95 3.70 -8.22
N ASN A 183 -17.43 3.37 -9.40
CA ASN A 183 -18.08 3.66 -10.67
C ASN A 183 -18.74 2.41 -11.25
N LYS A 184 -17.97 1.35 -11.50
CA LYS A 184 -18.45 0.18 -12.25
C LYS A 184 -17.97 -1.15 -11.67
N PRO A 185 -18.78 -1.81 -10.82
CA PRO A 185 -18.51 -3.17 -10.39
C PRO A 185 -18.66 -4.14 -11.57
N THR A 186 -17.71 -5.06 -11.68
CA THR A 186 -17.61 -6.07 -12.74
C THR A 186 -17.42 -7.44 -12.06
N PRO A 187 -18.42 -8.33 -12.14
CA PRO A 187 -18.30 -9.67 -11.57
C PRO A 187 -17.46 -10.57 -12.48
N TYR A 188 -16.56 -11.33 -11.86
CA TYR A 188 -15.75 -12.39 -12.46
C TYR A 188 -16.18 -13.71 -11.80
N GLN A 189 -16.74 -14.62 -12.59
CA GLN A 189 -17.43 -15.81 -12.09
C GLN A 189 -16.85 -17.09 -12.67
N GLY A 190 -17.04 -18.20 -11.94
CA GLY A 190 -16.71 -19.54 -12.44
C GLY A 190 -15.21 -19.80 -12.57
N LEU A 191 -14.40 -19.04 -11.84
CA LEU A 191 -12.96 -19.28 -11.73
C LEU A 191 -12.74 -20.49 -10.84
N LYS A 192 -11.79 -21.34 -11.20
CA LYS A 192 -11.37 -22.41 -10.30
C LYS A 192 -10.61 -21.78 -9.12
N PRO A 193 -10.65 -22.39 -7.92
CA PRO A 193 -9.94 -21.88 -6.75
C PRO A 193 -8.44 -21.69 -6.99
N HIS A 194 -7.87 -22.45 -7.93
CA HIS A 194 -6.45 -22.45 -8.27
C HIS A 194 -6.07 -21.63 -9.51
N ASP A 195 -7.00 -20.84 -10.04
CA ASP A 195 -6.71 -20.01 -11.22
C ASP A 195 -6.03 -18.70 -10.80
N LEU A 196 -4.95 -18.36 -11.50
CA LEU A 196 -4.39 -17.01 -11.48
C LEU A 196 -5.48 -16.01 -11.85
N PHE A 197 -5.73 -15.06 -10.96
CA PHE A 197 -6.72 -14.01 -11.17
C PHE A 197 -6.10 -12.61 -11.08
N THR A 198 -6.44 -11.77 -12.05
CA THR A 198 -6.20 -10.33 -11.98
C THR A 198 -7.44 -9.58 -12.44
N CYS A 199 -7.77 -8.48 -11.77
CA CYS A 199 -8.75 -7.54 -12.25
C CYS A 199 -8.40 -6.99 -13.64
N GLY A 200 -9.41 -6.52 -14.36
CA GLY A 200 -9.21 -5.84 -15.64
C GLY A 200 -8.43 -4.53 -15.51
N LEU A 201 -8.15 -3.90 -16.65
CA LEU A 201 -7.44 -2.62 -16.69
C LEU A 201 -8.14 -1.58 -15.81
N HIS A 202 -7.37 -0.92 -14.93
CA HIS A 202 -7.82 0.11 -13.98
C HIS A 202 -8.89 -0.34 -12.98
N GLN A 203 -9.02 -1.64 -12.77
CA GLN A 203 -9.92 -2.19 -11.77
C GLN A 203 -9.17 -2.67 -10.53
N VAL A 204 -9.85 -2.59 -9.39
CA VAL A 204 -9.37 -3.06 -8.08
C VAL A 204 -10.35 -4.06 -7.50
N MET A 205 -9.87 -4.99 -6.69
CA MET A 205 -10.73 -6.00 -6.05
C MET A 205 -11.59 -5.34 -4.98
N VAL A 206 -12.91 -5.56 -5.03
CA VAL A 206 -13.86 -5.07 -4.02
C VAL A 206 -14.60 -6.20 -3.32
N ALA A 207 -14.62 -7.40 -3.90
CA ALA A 207 -15.25 -8.57 -3.30
C ALA A 207 -14.52 -9.87 -3.64
N ARG A 208 -14.68 -10.85 -2.75
CA ARG A 208 -14.35 -12.26 -2.98
C ARG A 208 -15.48 -13.12 -2.42
N SER A 209 -15.91 -14.12 -3.18
CA SER A 209 -16.83 -15.15 -2.77
C SER A 209 -16.21 -16.50 -3.09
N ASN A 210 -16.35 -17.46 -2.19
CA ASN A 210 -15.93 -18.83 -2.39
C ASN A 210 -17.10 -19.75 -2.03
N HIS A 211 -17.38 -20.72 -2.88
CA HIS A 211 -18.40 -21.74 -2.62
C HIS A 211 -17.88 -23.12 -3.03
N GLY A 212 -17.87 -24.08 -2.09
CA GLY A 212 -17.37 -25.45 -2.28
C GLY A 212 -15.96 -25.69 -1.72
N ASP A 213 -15.51 -26.94 -1.79
CA ASP A 213 -14.16 -27.38 -1.37
C ASP A 213 -13.08 -27.05 -2.42
N ALA A 214 -11.78 -27.21 -2.11
CA ALA A 214 -10.68 -26.91 -3.04
C ALA A 214 -10.82 -27.60 -4.41
N GLU A 215 -11.45 -28.79 -4.45
CA GLU A 215 -11.51 -29.63 -5.65
C GLU A 215 -12.69 -29.29 -6.58
N ASN A 216 -13.84 -28.88 -6.03
CA ASN A 216 -15.08 -28.59 -6.77
C ASN A 216 -15.60 -27.17 -6.57
N GLY A 217 -14.89 -26.37 -5.77
CA GLY A 217 -15.26 -25.02 -5.43
C GLY A 217 -15.20 -24.07 -6.60
N ARG A 218 -15.86 -22.93 -6.44
CA ARG A 218 -15.78 -21.81 -7.37
C ARG A 218 -15.46 -20.56 -6.60
N THR A 219 -14.49 -19.83 -7.13
CA THR A 219 -14.13 -18.52 -6.64
C THR A 219 -14.76 -17.46 -7.55
N PHE A 220 -15.29 -16.42 -6.92
CA PHE A 220 -15.91 -15.28 -7.56
C PHE A 220 -15.23 -14.04 -7.04
N TYR A 221 -14.87 -13.14 -7.95
CA TYR A 221 -14.36 -11.84 -7.59
C TYR A 221 -15.27 -10.76 -8.15
N ILE A 222 -15.36 -9.64 -7.45
CA ILE A 222 -15.88 -8.41 -8.05
C ILE A 222 -14.72 -7.45 -8.07
N CYS A 223 -14.42 -6.93 -9.26
CA CYS A 223 -13.51 -5.81 -9.40
C CYS A 223 -14.28 -4.58 -9.85
N SER A 224 -13.82 -3.40 -9.46
CA SER A 224 -14.51 -2.15 -9.78
C SER A 224 -13.54 -1.08 -10.26
N THR A 225 -13.99 -0.22 -11.15
CA THR A 225 -13.32 1.04 -11.46
C THR A 225 -13.81 2.14 -10.52
N PHE A 226 -12.98 3.13 -10.26
CA PHE A 226 -13.27 4.22 -9.35
C PHE A 226 -13.00 5.56 -10.02
N LYS A 227 -13.61 6.61 -9.49
CA LYS A 227 -13.35 8.00 -9.85
C LYS A 227 -12.99 8.81 -8.63
N GLN A 228 -12.20 9.86 -8.81
CA GLN A 228 -12.06 10.93 -7.82
C GLN A 228 -12.59 12.21 -8.46
N ALA A 229 -13.68 12.77 -7.90
CA ALA A 229 -14.50 13.77 -8.57
C ALA A 229 -14.96 13.28 -9.96
N SER A 230 -14.41 13.85 -11.04
CA SER A 230 -14.72 13.47 -12.43
C SER A 230 -13.63 12.64 -13.11
N THR A 231 -12.50 12.41 -12.46
CA THR A 231 -11.33 11.75 -13.04
C THR A 231 -11.37 10.26 -12.76
N ASP A 232 -11.30 9.43 -13.80
CA ASP A 232 -11.12 7.98 -13.64
C ASP A 232 -9.78 7.68 -13.00
N LEU A 233 -9.79 6.80 -12.01
CA LEU A 233 -8.54 6.34 -11.40
C LEU A 233 -7.80 5.42 -12.36
N THR A 234 -6.47 5.55 -12.35
CA THR A 234 -5.60 4.58 -13.00
C THR A 234 -4.92 3.71 -11.95
N VAL A 235 -4.67 2.46 -12.33
CA VAL A 235 -4.01 1.45 -11.52
C VAL A 235 -2.65 1.19 -12.14
N ALA A 236 -1.58 1.40 -11.37
CA ALA A 236 -0.24 1.13 -11.84
C ALA A 236 0.02 -0.38 -11.96
N ALA A 237 0.83 -0.75 -12.96
CA ALA A 237 1.36 -2.10 -13.05
C ALA A 237 2.29 -2.34 -11.86
N ASP A 238 2.03 -3.43 -11.13
CA ASP A 238 2.77 -3.72 -9.91
C ASP A 238 3.04 -5.23 -9.79
N LYS A 239 3.89 -5.56 -8.82
CA LYS A 239 4.46 -6.88 -8.57
C LYS A 239 3.54 -7.74 -7.71
N TRP A 240 3.72 -9.04 -7.86
CA TRP A 240 3.16 -10.04 -6.96
C TRP A 240 3.94 -10.05 -5.64
N SER A 241 3.26 -10.37 -4.54
CA SER A 241 3.89 -10.68 -3.26
C SER A 241 4.77 -11.93 -3.39
N ASP A 242 5.58 -12.15 -2.36
CA ASP A 242 6.19 -13.45 -2.16
C ASP A 242 5.13 -14.53 -1.98
N SER A 243 5.54 -15.76 -2.23
CA SER A 243 4.68 -16.93 -2.10
C SER A 243 4.55 -17.38 -0.65
N PHE A 244 3.35 -17.79 -0.25
CA PHE A 244 3.11 -18.43 1.05
C PHE A 244 2.10 -19.55 0.95
N LYS A 245 2.13 -20.43 1.94
CA LYS A 245 1.26 -21.59 2.08
C LYS A 245 0.05 -21.20 2.94
N GLU A 246 -1.18 -21.45 2.48
CA GLU A 246 -2.37 -21.04 3.23
C GLU A 246 -2.47 -21.75 4.59
N SER A 247 -2.09 -23.04 4.63
CA SER A 247 -2.10 -23.86 5.85
C SER A 247 -1.25 -23.32 7.00
N ASP A 248 -0.27 -22.45 6.73
CA ASP A 248 0.59 -21.85 7.76
C ASP A 248 -0.09 -20.64 8.44
N GLY A 249 -1.30 -20.29 8.00
CA GLY A 249 -2.02 -19.09 8.36
C GLY A 249 -1.60 -17.91 7.49
N ILE A 250 -2.58 -17.32 6.82
CA ILE A 250 -2.41 -16.09 6.05
C ILE A 250 -2.74 -14.92 6.96
N TYR A 251 -1.78 -14.00 7.09
CA TYR A 251 -2.02 -12.63 7.52
C TYR A 251 -1.39 -11.71 6.48
N PHE A 252 -2.17 -11.35 5.46
CA PHE A 252 -1.67 -10.55 4.35
C PHE A 252 -2.39 -9.20 4.27
N MET A 253 -1.58 -8.15 4.10
CA MET A 253 -2.01 -6.81 3.74
C MET A 253 -1.14 -6.35 2.58
N CYS A 254 -1.73 -5.65 1.63
CA CYS A 254 -0.94 -4.94 0.63
C CYS A 254 0.02 -3.96 1.31
N PRO A 255 1.21 -3.75 0.73
CA PRO A 255 2.14 -2.74 1.23
C PRO A 255 1.46 -1.36 1.33
N PRO A 256 1.99 -0.46 2.19
CA PRO A 256 1.37 0.84 2.39
C PRO A 256 1.20 1.61 1.08
N GLY A 257 0.05 2.27 0.91
CA GLY A 257 -0.30 2.98 -0.33
C GLY A 257 -0.76 2.11 -1.50
N LYS A 258 -0.91 0.79 -1.31
CA LYS A 258 -1.33 -0.15 -2.36
C LYS A 258 -2.62 -0.90 -2.02
N VAL A 259 -3.26 -1.44 -3.06
CA VAL A 259 -4.56 -2.12 -3.01
C VAL A 259 -4.54 -3.44 -3.77
N MET A 260 -5.41 -4.39 -3.39
CA MET A 260 -5.44 -5.70 -4.06
C MET A 260 -6.03 -5.58 -5.47
N THR A 261 -5.31 -6.13 -6.45
CA THR A 261 -5.70 -6.16 -7.87
C THR A 261 -5.64 -7.56 -8.48
N GLY A 262 -5.23 -8.56 -7.70
CA GLY A 262 -5.20 -9.94 -8.13
C GLY A 262 -4.78 -10.90 -7.02
N MET A 263 -4.99 -12.18 -7.28
CA MET A 263 -4.63 -13.30 -6.42
C MET A 263 -4.18 -14.45 -7.31
N ASP A 264 -3.14 -15.14 -6.90
CA ASP A 264 -2.68 -16.41 -7.45
C ASP A 264 -2.73 -17.41 -6.31
N HIS A 265 -3.33 -18.56 -6.55
CA HIS A 265 -3.29 -19.69 -5.63
C HIS A 265 -3.20 -20.92 -6.50
N SER A 266 -2.29 -21.85 -6.22
CA SER A 266 -2.07 -23.00 -7.09
C SER A 266 -1.96 -24.29 -6.29
N GLY A 267 -2.69 -25.33 -6.69
CA GLY A 267 -2.82 -26.55 -5.87
C GLY A 267 -3.75 -26.33 -4.67
N ASP A 268 -3.92 -27.36 -3.83
CA ASP A 268 -4.79 -27.32 -2.64
C ASP A 268 -4.36 -26.27 -1.59
N GLU A 269 -4.89 -26.28 -0.37
CA GLU A 269 -4.58 -25.30 0.68
C GLU A 269 -3.10 -25.30 1.12
N ASN A 270 -2.34 -26.31 0.70
CA ASN A 270 -0.88 -26.38 0.84
C ASN A 270 -0.13 -25.75 -0.34
N GLY A 271 -0.87 -25.30 -1.34
CA GLY A 271 -0.45 -24.62 -2.51
C GLY A 271 0.06 -23.20 -2.25
N PRO A 272 0.99 -22.69 -3.09
CA PRO A 272 1.44 -21.32 -2.97
C PRO A 272 0.33 -20.33 -3.34
N THR A 273 0.06 -19.40 -2.41
CA THR A 273 -0.73 -18.19 -2.60
C THR A 273 0.16 -16.96 -2.76
N LYS A 274 -0.24 -16.05 -3.65
CA LYS A 274 0.33 -14.71 -3.83
C LYS A 274 -0.80 -13.70 -4.05
N TYR A 275 -0.55 -12.46 -3.67
CA TYR A 275 -1.43 -11.34 -4.00
C TYR A 275 -0.73 -10.34 -4.89
N ARG A 276 -1.50 -9.72 -5.77
CA ARG A 276 -1.05 -8.57 -6.54
C ARG A 276 -1.57 -7.31 -5.88
N CYS A 277 -0.67 -6.39 -5.58
CA CYS A 277 -0.98 -5.13 -4.93
C CYS A 277 -0.51 -3.99 -5.82
N SER A 278 -1.36 -2.99 -6.07
CA SER A 278 -1.06 -1.87 -6.98
C SER A 278 -1.33 -0.51 -6.34
N SER A 279 -0.56 0.50 -6.74
CA SER A 279 -0.84 1.91 -6.44
C SER A 279 -1.98 2.47 -7.29
N LEU A 280 -2.73 3.42 -6.72
CA LEU A 280 -3.82 4.15 -7.38
C LEU A 280 -3.43 5.59 -7.69
N TYR A 281 -3.86 6.10 -8.85
CA TYR A 281 -3.58 7.45 -9.30
C TYR A 281 -4.84 8.16 -9.81
N SER A 282 -4.93 9.45 -9.53
CA SER A 282 -5.90 10.38 -10.14
C SER A 282 -5.11 11.37 -10.99
N GLY A 283 -5.14 11.20 -12.32
CA GLY A 283 -4.16 11.82 -13.20
C GLY A 283 -2.74 11.35 -12.84
N ASP A 284 -1.82 12.29 -12.61
CA ASP A 284 -0.43 12.00 -12.22
C ASP A 284 -0.22 11.89 -10.69
N LYS A 285 -1.26 12.13 -9.89
CA LYS A 285 -1.16 12.12 -8.42
C LYS A 285 -1.45 10.73 -7.88
N GLN A 286 -0.49 10.14 -7.16
CA GLN A 286 -0.73 8.92 -6.39
C GLN A 286 -1.68 9.22 -5.22
N LEU A 287 -2.67 8.36 -5.01
CA LEU A 287 -3.62 8.49 -3.91
C LEU A 287 -3.09 7.82 -2.63
N SER A 288 -3.47 8.39 -1.49
CA SER A 288 -3.24 7.77 -0.19
C SER A 288 -4.29 6.69 0.06
N VAL A 289 -3.83 5.50 0.44
CA VAL A 289 -4.71 4.38 0.80
C VAL A 289 -4.90 4.34 2.31
N ILE A 290 -6.15 4.45 2.76
CA ILE A 290 -6.52 4.54 4.17
C ILE A 290 -7.25 3.27 4.57
N TRP A 291 -6.58 2.41 5.35
CA TRP A 291 -7.17 1.16 5.81
C TRP A 291 -8.31 1.42 6.78
N SER A 292 -9.36 0.59 6.72
CA SER A 292 -10.37 0.55 7.77
C SER A 292 -9.74 0.15 9.09
N ASP A 293 -10.19 0.73 10.20
CA ASP A 293 -9.74 0.34 11.54
C ASP A 293 -10.02 -1.13 11.84
N GLU A 294 -11.10 -1.66 11.26
CA GLU A 294 -11.62 -2.99 11.56
C GLU A 294 -11.42 -3.95 10.39
N TRP A 295 -11.11 -5.20 10.75
CA TRP A 295 -11.30 -6.35 9.88
C TRP A 295 -12.79 -6.70 9.81
N SER A 296 -13.21 -7.37 8.74
CA SER A 296 -14.56 -7.87 8.61
C SER A 296 -14.88 -8.97 9.62
N GLY A 297 -16.17 -9.29 9.76
CA GLY A 297 -16.60 -10.47 10.49
C GLY A 297 -16.05 -11.75 9.85
N ALA A 298 -15.72 -12.72 10.70
CA ALA A 298 -15.24 -14.04 10.29
C ALA A 298 -16.26 -14.79 9.44
N GLN A 299 -15.82 -15.26 8.27
CA GLN A 299 -16.59 -16.05 7.32
C GLN A 299 -15.92 -17.40 7.08
N GLN A 300 -16.70 -18.42 6.74
CA GLN A 300 -16.18 -19.76 6.48
C GLN A 300 -15.57 -19.80 5.07
N GLU A 301 -14.33 -20.26 4.91
CA GLU A 301 -13.61 -20.22 3.62
C GLU A 301 -14.39 -20.90 2.49
N ASN A 302 -14.95 -22.10 2.75
CA ASN A 302 -15.65 -22.91 1.76
C ASN A 302 -17.10 -22.46 1.45
N ASP A 303 -17.63 -21.47 2.19
CA ASP A 303 -18.91 -20.81 1.90
C ASP A 303 -18.90 -19.38 2.45
N SER A 304 -18.22 -18.49 1.73
CA SER A 304 -18.09 -17.08 2.10
C SER A 304 -18.44 -16.17 0.94
N SER A 305 -18.99 -15.01 1.27
CA SER A 305 -19.19 -13.91 0.34
C SER A 305 -18.90 -12.61 1.05
N PHE A 306 -17.76 -12.01 0.70
CA PHE A 306 -17.35 -10.74 1.26
C PHE A 306 -17.32 -9.66 0.20
N LEU A 307 -18.00 -8.54 0.49
CA LEU A 307 -17.99 -7.32 -0.29
C LEU A 307 -17.57 -6.18 0.62
N CYS A 308 -16.55 -5.42 0.20
CA CYS A 308 -16.18 -4.19 0.87
C CYS A 308 -17.34 -3.18 0.83
N PRO A 309 -17.49 -2.32 1.85
CA PRO A 309 -18.44 -1.21 1.80
C PRO A 309 -18.32 -0.39 0.50
N LYS A 310 -19.40 0.28 0.11
CA LYS A 310 -19.39 1.17 -1.06
C LYS A 310 -18.22 2.17 -0.96
N ASN A 311 -17.59 2.46 -2.10
CA ASN A 311 -16.43 3.36 -2.21
C ASN A 311 -15.15 2.85 -1.51
N SER A 312 -15.07 1.56 -1.22
CA SER A 312 -13.89 0.93 -0.63
C SER A 312 -13.48 -0.33 -1.39
N PHE A 313 -12.24 -0.76 -1.19
CA PHE A 313 -11.64 -1.87 -1.91
C PHE A 313 -10.82 -2.75 -0.97
N LEU A 314 -10.55 -3.98 -1.40
CA LEU A 314 -9.78 -4.96 -0.64
C LEU A 314 -8.31 -4.54 -0.54
N VAL A 315 -7.77 -4.62 0.67
CA VAL A 315 -6.34 -4.41 0.96
C VAL A 315 -5.74 -5.54 1.77
N GLY A 316 -6.54 -6.43 2.34
CA GLY A 316 -6.05 -7.51 3.17
C GLY A 316 -6.97 -8.71 3.23
N ARG A 317 -6.36 -9.88 3.44
CA ARG A 317 -7.01 -11.14 3.78
C ARG A 317 -6.23 -11.79 4.91
N ARG A 318 -6.96 -12.28 5.90
CA ARG A 318 -6.43 -13.18 6.92
C ARG A 318 -7.25 -14.45 6.93
N HIS A 319 -6.56 -15.58 6.92
CA HIS A 319 -7.13 -16.91 7.04
C HIS A 319 -6.25 -17.67 8.02
N ILE A 320 -6.82 -18.41 8.97
CA ILE A 320 -6.05 -19.20 9.93
C ILE A 320 -6.59 -20.61 9.88
N GLY A 321 -5.78 -21.61 9.53
CA GLY A 321 -6.16 -23.02 9.61
C GLY A 321 -6.53 -23.63 8.26
N ASP A 322 -7.46 -24.58 8.26
CA ASP A 322 -7.91 -25.29 7.04
C ASP A 322 -9.21 -24.70 6.46
N GLU A 323 -9.76 -25.28 5.39
CA GLU A 323 -11.01 -24.84 4.73
C GLU A 323 -12.23 -24.63 5.63
N LYS A 324 -12.22 -25.17 6.85
CA LYS A 324 -13.33 -25.00 7.82
C LYS A 324 -13.13 -23.79 8.71
N ASP A 325 -11.94 -23.21 8.69
CA ASP A 325 -11.60 -22.08 9.51
C ASP A 325 -11.93 -20.74 8.84
N ARG A 326 -11.64 -19.68 9.58
CA ARG A 326 -12.25 -18.37 9.40
C ARG A 326 -11.38 -17.45 8.57
N THR A 327 -11.98 -16.92 7.52
CA THR A 327 -11.41 -15.87 6.68
C THR A 327 -12.04 -14.54 7.05
N ILE A 328 -11.18 -13.56 7.27
CA ILE A 328 -11.55 -12.15 7.45
C ILE A 328 -10.81 -11.32 6.41
N TYR A 329 -11.41 -10.19 6.08
CA TYR A 329 -10.92 -9.30 5.04
C TYR A 329 -10.77 -7.89 5.60
N ARG A 330 -9.92 -7.10 4.95
CA ARG A 330 -9.75 -5.69 5.30
C ARG A 330 -9.95 -4.83 4.07
N CYS A 331 -10.68 -3.75 4.26
CA CYS A 331 -10.97 -2.78 3.23
C CYS A 331 -10.21 -1.49 3.47
N ALA A 332 -10.17 -0.64 2.45
CA ALA A 332 -9.61 0.70 2.54
C ALA A 332 -10.36 1.64 1.60
N THR A 333 -10.28 2.93 1.92
CA THR A 333 -10.65 4.02 1.02
C THR A 333 -9.39 4.66 0.45
N ALA A 334 -9.56 5.57 -0.52
CA ALA A 334 -8.47 6.38 -1.03
C ALA A 334 -8.87 7.85 -1.20
N GLN A 335 -7.87 8.73 -1.16
CA GLN A 335 -8.01 10.18 -1.34
C GLN A 335 -6.71 10.82 -1.84
#